data_AF-A0A1T1BJI4-F1
#
_entry.id   AF-A0A1T1BJI4-F1
#
_cell.length_a   1.000
_cell.length_b   1.000
_cell.length_c   1.000
_cell.angle_alpha   90.00
_cell.angle_beta   90.00
_cell.angle_gamma   90.00
#
_symmetry.space_group_name_H-M   'P 1'
#
loop_
_entity.id
_entity.type
_entity.pdbx_description
1 polymer ?
#
loop_
_entity_poly.entity_id
_entity_poly.type
_entity_poly.pdbx_seq_one_letter_code
_entity_poly.pdbx_strand_id
1 'polypeptide(L)'
;MKRIIKSSVRVLVVSLILAIVSCNDNQEPEPLENNSKAPAEVTNVIVQNLQGKAKLTYTLPSDEDLLYVVARYTLENGKPMEVKSSYYSNSMLLEGFAGQSATEVKIYAVNKSETESKPVTVTVTPTKAPIYDVFDSLEVQPDFGGIRITADNITKEEIGILVMQKDVKGDWVPLPTSIYTSVDHIGQSLRGMEPVKQDFAVVVRDRWLNYTDTLFTNIEPFFEVMMPKSGFVTVHLNNDTKTINNAYPVTNLWDGQFLEYWGSYFTDRTVDVGNHLVTFDIGKTTKLSRMRMWNFSEPIGGQRMYYYLGAVKKFRIWGSNTLNDGTLNSNWTLMGEYEIKKPSGLPYGQENNDDLLAARDGADYEIALEKPAVRYLRIECLENWVGGKFMAVSEVQVYGNPNF
;
A
#
# COMPACT_ATOMS: atom_id res chain seq x y z
N MET A 1 56.36 40.98 25.64
CA MET A 1 55.44 39.81 25.66
C MET A 1 54.52 39.70 26.88
N LYS A 2 54.76 40.36 28.04
CA LYS A 2 53.88 40.20 29.24
C LYS A 2 52.55 40.98 29.24
N ARG A 3 52.39 42.00 28.37
CA ARG A 3 51.17 42.86 28.33
C ARG A 3 50.03 42.29 27.47
N ILE A 4 50.35 41.51 26.43
CA ILE A 4 49.36 40.92 25.49
C ILE A 4 48.61 39.75 26.15
N ILE A 5 49.29 38.96 26.99
CA ILE A 5 48.71 37.79 27.68
C ILE A 5 47.66 38.19 28.73
N LYS A 6 47.86 39.31 29.44
CA LYS A 6 46.88 39.78 30.44
C LYS A 6 45.59 40.35 29.83
N SER A 7 45.65 40.86 28.59
CA SER A 7 44.47 41.35 27.85
C SER A 7 43.65 40.17 27.31
N SER A 8 44.32 39.17 26.73
CA SER A 8 43.68 37.96 26.20
C SER A 8 43.05 37.10 27.29
N VAL A 9 43.64 37.01 28.50
CA VAL A 9 43.03 36.32 29.64
C VAL A 9 41.79 37.05 30.15
N ARG A 10 41.75 38.39 30.13
CA ARG A 10 40.55 39.16 30.52
C ARG A 10 39.42 39.03 29.50
N VAL A 11 39.73 38.99 28.21
CA VAL A 11 38.75 38.74 27.14
C VAL A 11 38.21 37.31 27.18
N LEU A 12 39.06 36.33 27.51
CA LEU A 12 38.66 34.93 27.68
C LEU A 12 37.77 34.73 28.91
N VAL A 13 38.08 35.40 30.03
CA VAL A 13 37.27 35.33 31.27
C VAL A 13 35.93 36.06 31.10
N VAL A 14 35.88 37.18 30.37
CA VAL A 14 34.61 37.86 30.06
C VAL A 14 33.77 37.03 29.06
N SER A 15 34.39 36.36 28.09
CA SER A 15 33.67 35.41 27.20
C SER A 15 33.16 34.17 27.94
N LEU A 16 33.89 33.70 28.96
CA LEU A 16 33.48 32.56 29.79
C LEU A 16 32.34 32.94 30.76
N ILE A 17 32.24 34.20 31.16
CA ILE A 17 31.13 34.73 31.98
C ILE A 17 29.86 34.99 31.13
N LEU A 18 30.00 35.26 29.84
CA LEU A 18 28.87 35.36 28.90
C LEU A 18 28.30 34.00 28.49
N ALA A 19 29.06 32.91 28.65
CA ALA A 19 28.61 31.55 28.34
C ALA A 19 27.73 30.91 29.45
N ILE A 20 27.63 31.53 30.63
CA ILE A 20 26.83 31.04 31.76
C ILE A 20 25.44 31.68 31.84
N VAL A 21 25.11 32.59 30.93
CA VAL A 21 23.73 33.07 30.70
C VAL A 21 23.14 32.26 29.54
N SER A 22 23.09 30.94 29.71
CA SER A 22 22.17 30.13 28.94
C SER A 22 20.76 30.48 29.42
N CYS A 23 19.91 30.90 28.48
CA CYS A 23 18.48 31.03 28.74
C CYS A 23 17.98 29.66 29.22
N ASN A 24 17.37 29.62 30.42
CA ASN A 24 16.64 28.45 30.87
C ASN A 24 15.33 28.41 30.06
N ASP A 25 15.39 27.92 28.82
CA ASP A 25 14.20 27.57 28.01
C ASP A 25 13.63 26.21 28.47
N ASN A 26 13.59 26.00 29.79
CA ASN A 26 12.94 24.86 30.45
C ASN A 26 11.55 25.28 30.99
N GLN A 27 10.93 26.31 30.43
CA GLN A 27 9.51 26.52 30.66
C GLN A 27 8.75 25.59 29.72
N GLU A 28 8.04 24.63 30.28
CA GLU A 28 6.95 23.96 29.55
C GLU A 28 6.04 25.05 28.96
N PRO A 29 5.41 24.83 27.80
CA PRO A 29 4.49 25.80 27.22
C PRO A 29 3.37 26.11 28.22
N GLU A 30 3.45 27.27 28.86
CA GLU A 30 2.43 27.76 29.78
C GLU A 30 1.47 28.70 29.03
N PRO A 31 0.18 28.75 29.44
CA PRO A 31 -0.74 29.74 28.93
C PRO A 31 -0.22 31.17 29.04
N LEU A 32 -0.32 31.94 27.95
CA LEU A 32 0.05 33.36 27.94
C LEU A 32 -0.88 34.22 28.79
N GLU A 33 -2.09 33.73 29.03
CA GLU A 33 -3.12 34.36 29.85
C GLU A 33 -3.29 33.58 31.15
N ASN A 34 -3.38 34.29 32.28
CA ASN A 34 -3.62 33.69 33.60
C ASN A 34 -4.97 34.18 34.16
N ASN A 35 -6.05 33.52 33.72
CA ASN A 35 -7.41 33.68 34.22
C ASN A 35 -7.85 32.39 34.92
N SER A 36 -8.18 32.47 36.22
CA SER A 36 -8.65 31.32 37.01
C SER A 36 -10.16 31.07 36.91
N LYS A 37 -10.89 31.89 36.14
CA LYS A 37 -12.33 31.71 35.92
C LYS A 37 -12.56 30.72 34.79
N ALA A 38 -13.09 29.55 35.13
CA ALA A 38 -13.52 28.56 34.16
C ALA A 38 -14.62 29.10 33.21
N PRO A 39 -14.63 28.70 31.94
CA PRO A 39 -15.71 29.01 31.01
C PRO A 39 -17.02 28.31 31.42
N ALA A 40 -18.14 28.74 30.85
CA ALA A 40 -19.40 28.01 31.03
C ALA A 40 -19.35 26.63 30.35
N GLU A 41 -20.26 25.74 30.76
CA GLU A 41 -20.41 24.42 30.16
C GLU A 41 -20.97 24.53 28.73
N VAL A 42 -20.64 23.57 27.86
CA VAL A 42 -21.34 23.41 26.59
C VAL A 42 -22.81 23.07 26.83
N THR A 43 -23.72 23.43 25.92
CA THR A 43 -25.15 23.11 26.05
C THR A 43 -25.71 22.47 24.78
N ASN A 44 -26.94 21.95 24.84
CA ASN A 44 -27.63 21.32 23.70
C ASN A 44 -26.78 20.25 22.98
N VAL A 45 -26.15 19.37 23.75
CA VAL A 45 -25.33 18.30 23.19
C VAL A 45 -26.24 17.27 22.49
N ILE A 46 -26.04 17.10 21.19
CA ILE A 46 -26.74 16.13 20.34
C ILE A 46 -25.75 15.05 19.94
N VAL A 47 -26.14 13.79 20.18
CA VAL A 47 -25.38 12.59 19.82
C VAL A 47 -25.93 11.98 18.54
N GLN A 48 -25.06 11.78 17.55
CA GLN A 48 -25.34 10.96 16.37
C GLN A 48 -24.39 9.75 16.39
N ASN A 49 -24.95 8.56 16.60
CA ASN A 49 -24.18 7.31 16.55
C ASN A 49 -23.94 6.88 15.11
N LEU A 50 -22.70 6.48 14.83
CA LEU A 50 -22.20 6.05 13.52
C LEU A 50 -21.44 4.72 13.68
N GLN A 51 -20.96 4.18 12.56
CA GLN A 51 -20.22 2.93 12.54
C GLN A 51 -18.84 3.08 13.20
N GLY A 52 -18.65 2.46 14.38
CA GLY A 52 -17.43 2.61 15.20
C GLY A 52 -17.11 4.04 15.65
N LYS A 53 -18.08 4.96 15.51
CA LYS A 53 -17.89 6.41 15.65
C LYS A 53 -19.12 7.05 16.29
N ALA A 54 -18.95 8.23 16.88
CA ALA A 54 -20.07 9.07 17.31
C ALA A 54 -19.77 10.53 17.01
N LYS A 55 -20.71 11.23 16.35
CA LYS A 55 -20.60 12.67 16.13
C LYS A 55 -21.36 13.40 17.22
N LEU A 56 -20.68 14.32 17.89
CA LEU A 56 -21.27 15.25 18.84
C LEU A 56 -21.46 16.61 18.16
N THR A 57 -22.60 17.24 18.40
CA THR A 57 -22.86 18.65 18.07
C THR A 57 -23.35 19.36 19.33
N TYR A 58 -22.91 20.58 19.58
CA TYR A 58 -23.20 21.29 20.83
C TYR A 58 -23.26 22.80 20.60
N THR A 59 -23.75 23.55 21.59
CA THR A 59 -23.69 25.01 21.64
C THR A 59 -22.50 25.42 22.47
N LEU A 60 -21.66 26.30 21.90
CA LEU A 60 -20.47 26.84 22.57
C LEU A 60 -20.86 27.88 23.64
N PRO A 61 -20.10 27.96 24.74
CA PRO A 61 -20.17 29.09 25.66
C PRO A 61 -19.87 30.43 24.96
N SER A 62 -20.42 31.52 25.48
CA SER A 62 -20.15 32.87 24.98
C SER A 62 -18.93 33.54 25.63
N ASP A 63 -18.13 32.79 26.38
CA ASP A 63 -16.91 33.28 27.04
C ASP A 63 -15.89 33.78 25.98
N GLU A 64 -15.43 35.03 26.09
CA GLU A 64 -14.52 35.65 25.12
C GLU A 64 -13.13 34.99 25.08
N ASP A 65 -12.74 34.32 26.17
CA ASP A 65 -11.49 33.59 26.32
C ASP A 65 -11.61 32.09 26.03
N LEU A 66 -12.74 31.62 25.49
CA LEU A 66 -12.88 30.21 25.08
C LEU A 66 -11.82 29.83 24.03
N LEU A 67 -11.14 28.71 24.24
CA LEU A 67 -10.08 28.22 23.37
C LEU A 67 -10.52 26.96 22.60
N TYR A 68 -11.03 25.95 23.30
CA TYR A 68 -11.50 24.71 22.68
C TYR A 68 -12.52 23.98 23.55
N VAL A 69 -13.17 22.99 22.96
CA VAL A 69 -13.96 21.97 23.65
C VAL A 69 -13.24 20.65 23.54
N VAL A 70 -13.16 19.91 24.64
CA VAL A 70 -12.53 18.59 24.70
C VAL A 70 -13.52 17.53 25.17
N ALA A 71 -13.57 16.40 24.47
CA ALA A 71 -14.28 15.20 24.91
C ALA A 71 -13.29 14.13 25.32
N ARG A 72 -13.56 13.50 26.47
CA ARG A 72 -12.78 12.39 27.02
C ARG A 72 -13.67 11.18 27.22
N TYR A 73 -13.17 10.02 26.77
CA TYR A 73 -13.87 8.74 26.82
C TYR A 73 -12.87 7.59 26.87
N THR A 74 -13.34 6.39 27.21
CA THR A 74 -12.52 5.18 27.23
C THR A 74 -13.10 4.19 26.24
N LEU A 75 -12.25 3.65 25.36
CA LEU A 75 -12.65 2.60 24.42
C LEU A 75 -12.95 1.30 25.15
N GLU A 76 -13.62 0.37 24.47
CA GLU A 76 -13.98 -0.95 25.01
C GLU A 76 -12.75 -1.77 25.44
N ASN A 77 -11.60 -1.52 24.82
CA ASN A 77 -10.31 -2.12 25.19
C ASN A 77 -9.59 -1.43 26.38
N GLY A 78 -10.22 -0.43 27.01
CA GLY A 78 -9.68 0.31 28.15
C GLY A 78 -8.76 1.48 27.77
N LYS A 79 -8.53 1.75 26.48
CA LYS A 79 -7.67 2.86 26.05
C LYS A 79 -8.37 4.21 26.29
N PRO A 80 -7.75 5.15 27.03
CA PRO A 80 -8.29 6.50 27.17
C PRO A 80 -8.12 7.28 25.87
N MET A 81 -9.14 8.05 25.51
CA MET A 81 -9.19 8.86 24.31
C MET A 81 -9.55 10.30 24.65
N GLU A 82 -8.94 11.23 23.92
CA GLU A 82 -9.22 12.66 23.99
C GLU A 82 -9.39 13.22 22.58
N VAL A 83 -10.44 14.01 22.37
CA VAL A 83 -10.69 14.72 21.10
C VAL A 83 -10.93 16.18 21.41
N LYS A 84 -10.15 17.08 20.80
CA LYS A 84 -10.32 18.52 20.92
C LYS A 84 -10.95 19.09 19.65
N SER A 85 -11.79 20.09 19.83
CA SER A 85 -12.40 20.89 18.76
C SER A 85 -12.23 22.36 19.11
N SER A 86 -11.67 23.16 18.20
CA SER A 86 -11.44 24.57 18.47
C SER A 86 -12.76 25.32 18.66
N TYR A 87 -12.72 26.48 19.31
CA TYR A 87 -13.88 27.34 19.50
C TYR A 87 -14.56 27.83 18.20
N TYR A 88 -13.94 27.60 17.04
CA TYR A 88 -14.55 27.87 15.73
C TYR A 88 -15.50 26.76 15.25
N SER A 89 -15.51 25.60 15.93
CA SER A 89 -16.34 24.45 15.59
C SER A 89 -17.27 24.08 16.75
N ASN A 90 -18.51 23.76 16.39
CA ASN A 90 -19.54 23.33 17.31
C ASN A 90 -19.82 21.82 17.23
N SER A 91 -18.89 21.07 16.60
CA SER A 91 -18.99 19.62 16.49
C SER A 91 -17.64 18.94 16.63
N MET A 92 -17.68 17.66 16.99
CA MET A 92 -16.51 16.78 17.02
C MET A 92 -16.90 15.34 16.70
N LEU A 93 -15.93 14.59 16.18
CA LEU A 93 -16.08 13.17 15.86
C LEU A 93 -15.28 12.34 16.87
N LEU A 94 -15.96 11.44 17.55
CA LEU A 94 -15.36 10.44 18.42
C LEU A 94 -15.19 9.16 17.62
N GLU A 95 -14.03 8.51 17.70
CA GLU A 95 -13.67 7.37 16.86
C GLU A 95 -13.02 6.25 17.67
N GLY A 96 -13.02 5.04 17.10
CA GLY A 96 -12.29 3.90 17.64
C GLY A 96 -13.09 2.96 18.49
N PHE A 97 -14.40 3.15 18.57
CA PHE A 97 -15.30 2.23 19.24
C PHE A 97 -15.39 0.92 18.47
N ALA A 98 -15.30 -0.21 19.16
CA ALA A 98 -15.71 -1.49 18.58
C ALA A 98 -17.22 -1.48 18.26
N GLY A 99 -18.00 -0.76 19.07
CA GLY A 99 -19.44 -0.58 18.89
C GLY A 99 -20.30 -1.57 19.69
N GLN A 100 -21.60 -1.29 19.73
CA GLN A 100 -22.64 -2.02 20.51
C GLN A 100 -22.59 -1.87 22.04
N SER A 101 -21.61 -1.17 22.59
CA SER A 101 -21.59 -0.77 24.01
C SER A 101 -21.95 0.70 24.19
N ALA A 102 -22.65 0.98 25.28
CA ALA A 102 -22.87 2.33 25.74
C ALA A 102 -21.59 2.85 26.42
N THR A 103 -21.09 3.99 25.96
CA THR A 103 -19.87 4.60 26.51
C THR A 103 -20.18 5.99 27.02
N GLU A 104 -19.75 6.28 28.25
CA GLU A 104 -19.81 7.61 28.84
C GLU A 104 -18.74 8.51 28.22
N VAL A 105 -19.14 9.72 27.83
CA VAL A 105 -18.27 10.76 27.30
C VAL A 105 -18.42 12.00 28.16
N LYS A 106 -17.30 12.54 28.63
CA LYS A 106 -17.25 13.79 29.39
C LYS A 106 -16.73 14.91 28.52
N ILE A 107 -17.48 15.99 28.42
CA ILE A 107 -17.21 17.13 27.55
C ILE A 107 -16.93 18.36 28.40
N TYR A 108 -15.85 19.07 28.09
CA TYR A 108 -15.39 20.25 28.82
C TYR A 108 -15.17 21.39 27.84
N ALA A 109 -15.56 22.60 28.21
CA ALA A 109 -15.07 23.81 27.58
C ALA A 109 -13.77 24.24 28.28
N VAL A 110 -12.78 24.69 27.51
CA VAL A 110 -11.46 25.08 28.02
C VAL A 110 -11.11 26.46 27.48
N ASN A 111 -10.71 27.37 28.36
CA ASN A 111 -10.32 28.72 28.00
C ASN A 111 -8.83 28.82 27.65
N LYS A 112 -8.39 30.02 27.26
CA LYS A 112 -6.99 30.32 26.91
C LYS A 112 -6.00 30.14 28.06
N SER A 113 -6.48 30.07 29.29
CA SER A 113 -5.70 29.78 30.50
C SER A 113 -5.70 28.30 30.88
N GLU A 114 -6.15 27.40 29.99
CA GLU A 114 -6.25 25.95 30.21
C GLU A 114 -7.11 25.57 31.44
N THR A 115 -8.05 26.44 31.82
CA THR A 115 -9.02 26.17 32.88
C THR A 115 -10.27 25.53 32.29
N GLU A 116 -10.66 24.37 32.83
CA GLU A 116 -11.80 23.59 32.35
C GLU A 116 -13.12 23.99 33.04
N SER A 117 -14.21 23.95 32.28
CA SER A 117 -15.58 23.98 32.83
C SER A 117 -15.86 22.74 33.68
N LYS A 118 -17.02 22.70 34.33
CA LYS A 118 -17.57 21.42 34.78
C LYS A 118 -17.88 20.51 33.58
N PRO A 119 -17.87 19.17 33.75
CA PRO A 119 -18.16 18.26 32.66
C PRO A 119 -19.65 18.20 32.34
N VAL A 120 -19.98 18.22 31.05
CA VAL A 120 -21.25 17.72 30.54
C VAL A 120 -21.05 16.26 30.15
N THR A 121 -21.86 15.38 30.74
CA THR A 121 -21.76 13.94 30.51
C THR A 121 -22.87 13.48 29.57
N VAL A 122 -22.48 12.78 28.50
CA VAL A 122 -23.42 12.15 27.57
C VAL A 122 -23.05 10.68 27.38
N THR A 123 -24.02 9.88 26.94
CA THR A 123 -23.80 8.48 26.58
C THR A 123 -23.89 8.33 25.08
N VAL A 124 -22.88 7.70 24.48
CA VAL A 124 -22.88 7.31 23.06
C VAL A 124 -23.09 5.82 22.94
N THR A 125 -23.66 5.35 21.83
CA THR A 125 -23.83 3.92 21.53
C THR A 125 -23.57 3.69 20.03
N PRO A 126 -22.30 3.76 19.59
CA PRO A 126 -21.92 3.54 18.20
C PRO A 126 -22.35 2.16 17.71
N THR A 127 -22.66 2.05 16.42
CA THR A 127 -22.87 0.73 15.80
C THR A 127 -21.52 0.03 15.59
N LYS A 128 -21.56 -1.28 15.30
CA LYS A 128 -20.37 -2.12 15.05
C LYS A 128 -19.37 -1.44 14.14
N ALA A 129 -18.09 -1.43 14.47
CA ALA A 129 -17.04 -0.87 13.62
C ALA A 129 -17.01 -1.50 12.20
N PRO A 130 -16.49 -0.79 11.18
CA PRO A 130 -16.47 -1.31 9.81
C PRO A 130 -15.73 -2.64 9.61
N ILE A 131 -14.79 -2.99 10.51
CA ILE A 131 -14.07 -4.27 10.46
C ILE A 131 -14.99 -5.50 10.52
N TYR A 132 -16.17 -5.38 11.13
CA TYR A 132 -17.11 -6.49 11.21
C TYR A 132 -17.77 -6.75 9.85
N ASP A 133 -18.09 -5.72 9.07
CA ASP A 133 -18.63 -5.88 7.71
C ASP A 133 -17.58 -6.46 6.76
N VAL A 134 -16.31 -6.05 6.94
CA VAL A 134 -15.17 -6.63 6.21
C VAL A 134 -15.02 -8.11 6.55
N PHE A 135 -15.15 -8.49 7.82
CA PHE A 135 -15.09 -9.89 8.23
C PHE A 135 -16.28 -10.70 7.72
N ASP A 136 -17.49 -10.15 7.72
CA ASP A 136 -18.69 -10.82 7.22
C ASP A 136 -18.62 -11.09 5.70
N SER A 137 -17.86 -10.30 4.95
CA SER A 137 -17.58 -10.50 3.51
C SER A 137 -16.27 -11.24 3.21
N LEU A 138 -15.52 -11.65 4.24
CA LEU A 138 -14.21 -12.26 4.09
C LEU A 138 -14.32 -13.68 3.53
N GLU A 139 -13.64 -13.92 2.40
CA GLU A 139 -13.45 -15.24 1.85
C GLU A 139 -11.97 -15.58 1.72
N VAL A 140 -11.66 -16.86 1.97
CA VAL A 140 -10.32 -17.43 1.84
C VAL A 140 -10.41 -18.65 0.95
N GLN A 141 -9.73 -18.60 -0.20
CA GLN A 141 -9.77 -19.65 -1.22
C GLN A 141 -8.35 -20.13 -1.56
N PRO A 142 -8.17 -21.37 -2.04
CA PRO A 142 -6.88 -21.81 -2.57
C PRO A 142 -6.44 -20.97 -3.76
N ASP A 143 -5.14 -20.68 -3.85
CA ASP A 143 -4.52 -20.01 -4.99
C ASP A 143 -3.14 -20.62 -5.29
N PHE A 144 -2.56 -20.27 -6.42
CA PHE A 144 -1.22 -20.69 -6.83
C PHE A 144 -0.15 -20.28 -5.82
N GLY A 145 0.50 -21.27 -5.22
CA GLY A 145 1.54 -21.07 -4.22
C GLY A 145 1.02 -20.49 -2.91
N GLY A 146 -0.29 -20.46 -2.66
CA GLY A 146 -0.87 -20.10 -1.36
C GLY A 146 -2.38 -19.92 -1.35
N ILE A 147 -2.86 -18.79 -0.84
CA ILE A 147 -4.29 -18.53 -0.65
C ILE A 147 -4.67 -17.16 -1.20
N ARG A 148 -5.91 -17.02 -1.65
CA ARG A 148 -6.50 -15.74 -2.05
C ARG A 148 -7.46 -15.27 -0.97
N ILE A 149 -7.27 -14.02 -0.55
CA ILE A 149 -8.14 -13.31 0.40
C ILE A 149 -8.96 -12.28 -0.37
N THR A 150 -10.28 -12.36 -0.25
CA THR A 150 -11.21 -11.34 -0.75
C THR A 150 -12.11 -10.83 0.36
N ALA A 151 -12.40 -9.52 0.36
CA ALA A 151 -13.32 -8.88 1.30
C ALA A 151 -13.73 -7.49 0.78
N ASP A 152 -14.84 -6.96 1.30
CA ASP A 152 -15.33 -5.61 0.97
C ASP A 152 -15.14 -4.65 2.15
N ASN A 153 -14.36 -3.58 1.93
CA ASN A 153 -14.12 -2.48 2.87
C ASN A 153 -14.73 -1.18 2.33
N ILE A 154 -16.05 -1.14 2.22
CA ILE A 154 -16.83 -0.06 1.58
C ILE A 154 -16.51 1.32 2.18
N THR A 155 -16.21 1.39 3.47
CA THR A 155 -15.89 2.64 4.18
C THR A 155 -14.44 3.10 4.00
N LYS A 156 -13.57 2.29 3.37
CA LYS A 156 -12.15 2.57 3.14
C LYS A 156 -11.38 2.87 4.43
N GLU A 157 -11.77 2.22 5.52
CA GLU A 157 -11.03 2.35 6.79
C GLU A 157 -9.67 1.68 6.67
N GLU A 158 -8.69 2.19 7.42
CA GLU A 158 -7.39 1.55 7.55
C GLU A 158 -7.51 0.27 8.39
N ILE A 159 -7.30 -0.87 7.75
CA ILE A 159 -7.47 -2.19 8.37
C ILE A 159 -6.25 -3.09 8.13
N GLY A 160 -6.08 -4.06 9.03
CA GLY A 160 -5.18 -5.19 8.88
C GLY A 160 -5.98 -6.49 8.82
N ILE A 161 -5.73 -7.32 7.81
CA ILE A 161 -6.18 -8.71 7.76
C ILE A 161 -4.99 -9.58 8.16
N LEU A 162 -5.02 -10.04 9.42
CA LEU A 162 -4.00 -10.88 10.01
C LEU A 162 -4.27 -12.32 9.60
N VAL A 163 -3.38 -12.88 8.79
CA VAL A 163 -3.43 -14.29 8.40
C VAL A 163 -2.39 -15.03 9.23
N MET A 164 -2.80 -16.11 9.89
CA MET A 164 -1.97 -16.86 10.82
C MET A 164 -1.88 -18.33 10.41
N GLN A 165 -0.73 -18.94 10.70
CA GLN A 165 -0.51 -20.38 10.64
C GLN A 165 -0.01 -20.89 11.99
N LYS A 166 -0.17 -22.19 12.25
CA LYS A 166 0.40 -22.82 13.44
C LYS A 166 1.91 -22.94 13.31
N ASP A 167 2.63 -22.55 14.35
CA ASP A 167 4.06 -22.81 14.47
C ASP A 167 4.34 -24.26 14.89
N VAL A 168 5.61 -24.59 15.13
CA VAL A 168 6.04 -25.93 15.57
C VAL A 168 5.51 -26.34 16.95
N LYS A 169 5.02 -25.39 17.74
CA LYS A 169 4.39 -25.63 19.06
C LYS A 169 2.86 -25.73 18.95
N GLY A 170 2.29 -25.43 17.79
CA GLY A 170 0.86 -25.41 17.54
C GLY A 170 0.20 -24.06 17.85
N ASP A 171 0.99 -23.02 18.13
CA ASP A 171 0.49 -21.67 18.41
C ASP A 171 0.23 -20.92 17.10
N TRP A 172 -0.86 -20.15 17.05
CA TRP A 172 -1.18 -19.31 15.90
C TRP A 172 -0.23 -18.11 15.83
N VAL A 173 0.54 -18.02 14.74
CA VAL A 173 1.50 -16.94 14.50
C VAL A 173 1.13 -16.20 13.22
N PRO A 174 1.04 -14.85 13.25
CA PRO A 174 0.80 -14.05 12.05
C PRO A 174 1.89 -14.22 11.00
N LEU A 175 1.47 -14.39 9.76
CA LEU A 175 2.34 -14.37 8.60
C LEU A 175 2.88 -12.94 8.39
N PRO A 176 4.17 -12.79 8.04
CA PRO A 176 4.73 -11.49 7.66
C PRO A 176 4.01 -10.83 6.48
N THR A 177 3.36 -11.64 5.64
CA THR A 177 2.58 -11.21 4.47
C THR A 177 1.13 -10.89 4.79
N SER A 178 0.76 -10.69 6.06
CA SER A 178 -0.57 -10.19 6.43
C SER A 178 -0.87 -8.86 5.72
N ILE A 179 -2.14 -8.62 5.41
CA ILE A 179 -2.56 -7.54 4.52
C ILE A 179 -2.84 -6.29 5.34
N TYR A 180 -2.32 -5.14 4.92
CA TYR A 180 -2.66 -3.83 5.48
C TYR A 180 -3.11 -2.91 4.36
N THR A 181 -4.33 -2.38 4.45
CA THR A 181 -4.97 -1.68 3.33
C THR A 181 -6.12 -0.77 3.75
N SER A 182 -6.53 0.10 2.83
CA SER A 182 -7.72 0.96 2.91
C SER A 182 -8.51 1.00 1.59
N VAL A 183 -8.24 0.06 0.67
CA VAL A 183 -8.99 -0.07 -0.58
C VAL A 183 -10.42 -0.54 -0.30
N ASP A 184 -11.36 -0.24 -1.22
CA ASP A 184 -12.77 -0.66 -1.11
C ASP A 184 -12.98 -2.14 -1.37
N HIS A 185 -12.28 -2.72 -2.34
CA HIS A 185 -12.35 -4.14 -2.66
C HIS A 185 -10.98 -4.79 -2.49
N ILE A 186 -10.91 -5.79 -1.62
CA ILE A 186 -9.71 -6.53 -1.31
C ILE A 186 -9.73 -7.80 -2.15
N GLY A 187 -8.63 -8.05 -2.85
CA GLY A 187 -8.42 -9.26 -3.63
C GLY A 187 -6.92 -9.49 -3.74
N GLN A 188 -6.34 -10.09 -2.71
CA GLN A 188 -4.89 -10.28 -2.61
C GLN A 188 -4.54 -11.75 -2.41
N SER A 189 -3.49 -12.17 -3.10
CA SER A 189 -2.96 -13.53 -3.03
C SER A 189 -1.74 -13.55 -2.12
N LEU A 190 -1.78 -14.38 -1.07
CA LEU A 190 -0.63 -14.66 -0.21
C LEU A 190 0.06 -15.91 -0.73
N ARG A 191 1.36 -15.82 -0.99
CA ARG A 191 2.16 -16.86 -1.66
C ARG A 191 3.29 -17.38 -0.76
N GLY A 192 4.02 -18.38 -1.25
CA GLY A 192 5.16 -19.00 -0.55
C GLY A 192 4.76 -20.19 0.31
N MET A 193 3.63 -20.82 0.01
CA MET A 193 3.09 -21.96 0.72
C MET A 193 3.19 -23.22 -0.15
N GLU A 194 3.50 -24.34 0.48
CA GLU A 194 3.52 -25.64 -0.19
C GLU A 194 2.09 -26.09 -0.56
N PRO A 195 1.91 -26.88 -1.62
CA PRO A 195 0.61 -27.41 -2.06
C PRO A 195 0.18 -28.61 -1.22
N VAL A 196 0.07 -28.39 0.09
CA VAL A 196 -0.40 -29.37 1.07
C VAL A 196 -1.45 -28.72 1.97
N LYS A 197 -2.40 -29.51 2.47
CA LYS A 197 -3.44 -29.03 3.39
C LYS A 197 -2.81 -28.38 4.62
N GLN A 198 -3.19 -27.13 4.87
CA GLN A 198 -2.70 -26.32 5.96
C GLN A 198 -3.87 -25.58 6.63
N ASP A 199 -3.78 -25.45 7.95
CA ASP A 199 -4.74 -24.67 8.72
C ASP A 199 -4.37 -23.18 8.68
N PHE A 200 -5.37 -22.33 8.48
CA PHE A 200 -5.26 -20.88 8.55
C PHE A 200 -6.26 -20.32 9.55
N ALA A 201 -5.84 -19.26 10.24
CA ALA A 201 -6.71 -18.43 11.07
C ALA A 201 -6.62 -16.99 10.58
N VAL A 202 -7.76 -16.36 10.30
CA VAL A 202 -7.82 -15.00 9.75
C VAL A 202 -8.65 -14.09 10.64
N VAL A 203 -8.10 -12.93 10.99
CA VAL A 203 -8.76 -11.91 11.83
C VAL A 203 -8.63 -10.55 11.17
N VAL A 204 -9.69 -9.74 11.22
CA VAL A 204 -9.65 -8.34 10.79
C VAL A 204 -9.44 -7.44 12.01
N ARG A 205 -8.54 -6.46 11.87
CA ARG A 205 -8.21 -5.50 12.92
C ARG A 205 -8.22 -4.08 12.36
N ASP A 206 -8.68 -3.12 13.15
CA ASP A 206 -8.51 -1.70 12.83
C ASP A 206 -7.26 -1.07 13.48
N ARG A 207 -7.06 0.23 13.25
CA ARG A 207 -5.97 1.02 13.86
C ARG A 207 -6.13 1.26 15.36
N TRP A 208 -7.31 1.03 15.93
CA TRP A 208 -7.61 1.20 17.35
C TRP A 208 -7.43 -0.08 18.15
N LEU A 209 -7.00 -1.17 17.49
CA LEU A 209 -6.84 -2.51 18.06
C LEU A 209 -8.17 -3.15 18.48
N ASN A 210 -9.24 -2.84 17.76
CA ASN A 210 -10.43 -3.69 17.77
C ASN A 210 -10.20 -4.86 16.82
N TYR A 211 -10.63 -6.05 17.24
CA TYR A 211 -10.46 -7.29 16.50
C TYR A 211 -11.83 -7.92 16.28
N THR A 212 -12.00 -8.56 15.12
CA THR A 212 -13.15 -9.44 14.87
C THR A 212 -12.94 -10.79 15.55
N ASP A 213 -13.94 -11.67 15.42
CA ASP A 213 -13.72 -13.09 15.65
C ASP A 213 -12.73 -13.66 14.60
N THR A 214 -12.40 -14.93 14.74
CA THR A 214 -11.43 -15.63 13.89
C THR A 214 -12.11 -16.56 12.91
N LEU A 215 -11.80 -16.39 11.62
CA LEU A 215 -12.15 -17.35 10.58
C LEU A 215 -11.08 -18.44 10.53
N PHE A 216 -11.46 -19.68 10.88
CA PHE A 216 -10.59 -20.85 10.74
C PHE A 216 -10.92 -21.60 9.45
N THR A 217 -9.89 -21.93 8.65
CA THR A 217 -10.06 -22.70 7.41
C THR A 217 -8.90 -23.67 7.20
N ASN A 218 -9.15 -24.75 6.45
CA ASN A 218 -8.14 -25.74 6.07
C ASN A 218 -8.07 -25.78 4.53
N ILE A 219 -6.95 -25.32 3.97
CA ILE A 219 -6.81 -25.08 2.53
C ILE A 219 -5.56 -25.79 2.02
N GLU A 220 -5.68 -26.38 0.83
CA GLU A 220 -4.56 -26.92 0.05
C GLU A 220 -4.28 -25.94 -1.11
N PRO A 221 -3.18 -25.16 -1.04
CA PRO A 221 -2.78 -24.28 -2.13
C PRO A 221 -2.58 -25.00 -3.46
N PHE A 222 -2.81 -24.31 -4.57
CA PHE A 222 -2.48 -24.87 -5.89
C PHE A 222 -0.96 -24.87 -6.09
N PHE A 223 -0.43 -25.95 -6.67
CA PHE A 223 1.00 -26.02 -7.02
C PHE A 223 1.38 -24.89 -7.98
N GLU A 224 2.44 -24.14 -7.66
CA GLU A 224 3.02 -23.11 -8.53
C GLU A 224 4.53 -23.35 -8.67
N VAL A 225 5.04 -23.21 -9.89
CA VAL A 225 6.48 -23.20 -10.15
C VAL A 225 6.84 -22.12 -11.18
N MET A 226 8.04 -21.58 -11.09
CA MET A 226 8.63 -20.80 -12.19
C MET A 226 8.92 -21.73 -13.36
N MET A 227 8.41 -21.41 -14.54
CA MET A 227 8.67 -22.18 -15.75
C MET A 227 10.15 -22.12 -16.12
N PRO A 228 10.79 -23.26 -16.43
CA PRO A 228 12.23 -23.30 -16.68
C PRO A 228 12.58 -22.55 -17.97
N LYS A 229 13.36 -21.49 -17.85
CA LYS A 229 13.82 -20.64 -18.97
C LYS A 229 14.56 -21.41 -20.06
N SER A 230 15.15 -22.57 -19.75
CA SER A 230 15.78 -23.45 -20.75
C SER A 230 14.80 -24.03 -21.77
N GLY A 231 13.50 -24.03 -21.47
CA GLY A 231 12.44 -24.39 -22.41
C GLY A 231 11.93 -23.21 -23.24
N PHE A 232 12.38 -21.99 -22.97
CA PHE A 232 11.86 -20.80 -23.66
C PHE A 232 12.52 -20.64 -25.03
N VAL A 233 11.71 -20.33 -26.04
CA VAL A 233 12.18 -20.18 -27.41
C VAL A 233 11.58 -18.93 -28.03
N THR A 234 12.42 -18.16 -28.73
CA THR A 234 11.97 -17.03 -29.54
C THR A 234 11.03 -17.49 -30.64
N VAL A 235 9.89 -16.81 -30.75
CA VAL A 235 8.97 -16.97 -31.88
C VAL A 235 8.90 -15.63 -32.61
N HIS A 236 8.92 -15.67 -33.95
CA HIS A 236 8.76 -14.48 -34.77
C HIS A 236 7.49 -14.62 -35.62
N LEU A 237 6.46 -13.87 -35.27
CA LEU A 237 5.25 -13.73 -36.07
C LEU A 237 5.30 -12.48 -36.95
N ASN A 238 4.53 -12.43 -38.04
CA ASN A 238 4.62 -11.36 -39.04
C ASN A 238 4.32 -9.96 -38.49
N ASN A 239 3.53 -9.87 -37.42
CA ASN A 239 3.20 -8.60 -36.75
C ASN A 239 3.94 -8.41 -35.41
N ASP A 240 4.92 -9.26 -35.07
CA ASP A 240 5.84 -8.93 -33.99
C ASP A 240 6.70 -7.73 -34.41
N THR A 241 6.95 -6.83 -33.46
CA THR A 241 7.71 -5.63 -33.77
C THR A 241 9.19 -5.94 -33.82
N LYS A 242 9.85 -5.48 -34.89
CA LYS A 242 11.30 -5.54 -34.99
C LYS A 242 11.98 -4.81 -33.82
N THR A 243 13.14 -5.31 -33.43
CA THR A 243 13.96 -4.71 -32.38
C THR A 243 14.88 -3.63 -32.95
N ILE A 244 15.36 -2.71 -32.11
CA ILE A 244 16.31 -1.66 -32.54
C ILE A 244 17.54 -2.31 -33.19
N ASN A 245 17.79 -2.02 -34.47
CA ASN A 245 18.92 -2.52 -35.26
C ASN A 245 19.14 -4.05 -35.21
N ASN A 246 18.10 -4.84 -34.91
CA ASN A 246 18.22 -6.28 -34.65
C ASN A 246 19.24 -6.66 -33.55
N ALA A 247 19.53 -5.73 -32.62
CA ALA A 247 20.59 -5.89 -31.61
C ALA A 247 20.09 -6.42 -30.26
N TYR A 248 18.77 -6.50 -30.05
CA TYR A 248 18.16 -6.83 -28.76
C TYR A 248 17.25 -8.05 -28.91
N PRO A 249 17.83 -9.26 -28.98
CA PRO A 249 17.05 -10.47 -29.28
C PRO A 249 15.99 -10.72 -28.21
N VAL A 250 14.91 -11.41 -28.62
CA VAL A 250 13.80 -11.77 -27.72
C VAL A 250 14.29 -12.57 -26.50
N THR A 251 15.39 -13.32 -26.63
CA THR A 251 16.03 -14.05 -25.53
C THR A 251 16.46 -13.17 -24.36
N ASN A 252 16.66 -11.86 -24.57
CA ASN A 252 16.96 -10.93 -23.47
C ASN A 252 15.79 -10.85 -22.47
N LEU A 253 14.56 -11.20 -22.86
CA LEU A 253 13.43 -11.26 -21.93
C LEU A 253 13.60 -12.37 -20.87
N TRP A 254 14.57 -13.27 -20.98
CA TRP A 254 14.76 -14.34 -19.98
C TRP A 254 16.23 -14.75 -19.83
N ASP A 255 17.16 -13.82 -20.00
CA ASP A 255 18.61 -14.09 -19.91
C ASP A 255 19.17 -14.07 -18.47
N GLY A 256 18.38 -13.63 -17.48
CA GLY A 256 18.81 -13.49 -16.09
C GLY A 256 19.41 -12.12 -15.76
N GLN A 257 19.49 -11.20 -16.72
CA GLN A 257 20.17 -9.90 -16.59
C GLN A 257 19.21 -8.74 -16.29
N PHE A 258 18.20 -8.99 -15.45
CA PHE A 258 17.07 -8.06 -15.24
C PHE A 258 17.38 -6.73 -14.51
N LEU A 259 18.57 -6.61 -13.90
CA LEU A 259 19.07 -5.36 -13.29
C LEU A 259 20.27 -4.75 -14.03
N GLU A 260 20.72 -5.39 -15.11
CA GLU A 260 21.86 -4.91 -15.89
C GLU A 260 21.41 -3.97 -17.01
N TYR A 261 22.26 -3.00 -17.34
CA TYR A 261 21.94 -1.99 -18.34
C TYR A 261 22.07 -2.50 -19.79
N TRP A 262 22.89 -3.52 -20.03
CA TRP A 262 23.25 -3.93 -21.39
C TRP A 262 22.40 -5.10 -21.94
N GLY A 263 21.68 -5.81 -21.06
CA GLY A 263 20.83 -6.96 -21.40
C GLY A 263 19.35 -6.63 -21.18
N SER A 264 18.68 -6.14 -22.21
CA SER A 264 17.22 -5.90 -22.19
C SER A 264 16.64 -5.98 -23.59
N TYR A 265 15.34 -6.20 -23.69
CA TYR A 265 14.60 -6.26 -24.94
C TYR A 265 14.05 -4.88 -25.30
N PHE A 266 14.37 -4.40 -26.51
CA PHE A 266 13.90 -3.12 -27.02
C PHE A 266 13.29 -3.25 -28.42
N THR A 267 12.03 -2.87 -28.55
CA THR A 267 11.41 -2.71 -29.87
C THR A 267 11.86 -1.41 -30.54
N ASP A 268 11.92 -1.41 -31.87
CA ASP A 268 12.34 -0.26 -32.67
C ASP A 268 11.41 0.95 -32.49
N ARG A 269 11.98 2.07 -32.02
CA ARG A 269 11.25 3.31 -31.72
C ARG A 269 10.70 4.02 -32.96
N THR A 270 11.17 3.64 -34.16
CA THR A 270 10.73 4.21 -35.45
C THR A 270 9.46 3.55 -35.99
N VAL A 271 9.01 2.46 -35.38
CA VAL A 271 7.73 1.83 -35.72
C VAL A 271 6.63 2.57 -34.97
N ASP A 272 5.71 3.19 -35.71
CA ASP A 272 4.59 3.98 -35.18
C ASP A 272 3.22 3.38 -35.53
N VAL A 273 3.21 2.22 -36.18
CA VAL A 273 2.01 1.50 -36.59
C VAL A 273 1.64 0.40 -35.59
N GLY A 274 0.43 0.53 -35.02
CA GLY A 274 -0.12 -0.47 -34.10
C GLY A 274 0.56 -0.50 -32.73
N ASN A 275 0.09 -1.41 -31.87
CA ASN A 275 0.74 -1.70 -30.59
C ASN A 275 1.95 -2.62 -30.84
N HIS A 276 3.01 -2.46 -30.06
CA HIS A 276 4.18 -3.32 -30.24
C HIS A 276 3.95 -4.68 -29.60
N LEU A 277 4.43 -5.73 -30.27
CA LEU A 277 4.19 -7.12 -29.91
C LEU A 277 5.50 -7.90 -29.90
N VAL A 278 5.60 -8.85 -28.96
CA VAL A 278 6.66 -9.85 -28.90
C VAL A 278 6.07 -11.21 -28.55
N THR A 279 6.52 -12.27 -29.21
CA THR A 279 6.03 -13.65 -29.03
C THR A 279 7.16 -14.59 -28.56
N PHE A 280 6.84 -15.49 -27.64
CA PHE A 280 7.75 -16.56 -27.22
C PHE A 280 7.01 -17.83 -26.79
N ASP A 281 7.67 -18.97 -26.92
CA ASP A 281 7.24 -20.27 -26.40
C ASP A 281 7.75 -20.42 -24.96
N ILE A 282 6.90 -20.84 -24.01
CA ILE A 282 7.32 -21.14 -22.63
C ILE A 282 7.71 -22.61 -22.42
N GLY A 283 7.79 -23.38 -23.50
CA GLY A 283 8.30 -24.75 -23.56
C GLY A 283 7.26 -25.83 -23.28
N LYS A 284 6.25 -25.55 -22.44
CA LYS A 284 5.21 -26.50 -22.08
C LYS A 284 3.86 -25.80 -21.86
N THR A 285 2.77 -26.45 -22.28
CA THR A 285 1.41 -26.00 -21.96
C THR A 285 1.22 -25.98 -20.44
N THR A 286 0.84 -24.82 -19.92
CA THR A 286 0.85 -24.53 -18.48
C THR A 286 -0.41 -23.76 -18.11
N LYS A 287 -1.02 -24.13 -16.97
CA LYS A 287 -2.04 -23.30 -16.32
C LYS A 287 -1.33 -22.16 -15.60
N LEU A 288 -1.33 -20.98 -16.20
CA LEU A 288 -0.55 -19.84 -15.71
C LEU A 288 -1.18 -19.24 -14.47
N SER A 289 -0.32 -18.83 -13.54
CA SER A 289 -0.71 -18.09 -12.33
C SER A 289 -0.40 -16.60 -12.47
N ARG A 290 0.77 -16.28 -13.03
CA ARG A 290 1.26 -14.90 -13.21
C ARG A 290 2.43 -14.85 -14.17
N MET A 291 2.67 -13.65 -14.68
CA MET A 291 3.96 -13.26 -15.25
C MET A 291 4.56 -12.19 -14.35
N ARG A 292 5.82 -12.32 -13.99
CA ARG A 292 6.60 -11.26 -13.34
C ARG A 292 7.39 -10.52 -14.41
N MET A 293 7.44 -9.19 -14.35
CA MET A 293 8.15 -8.40 -15.35
C MET A 293 8.95 -7.27 -14.70
N TRP A 294 10.15 -7.05 -15.24
CA TRP A 294 11.04 -5.94 -14.90
C TRP A 294 11.18 -5.03 -16.11
N ASN A 295 10.93 -3.73 -15.89
CA ASN A 295 11.19 -2.71 -16.91
C ASN A 295 12.66 -2.35 -16.95
N PHE A 296 13.09 -1.89 -18.13
CA PHE A 296 14.43 -1.33 -18.30
C PHE A 296 14.66 -0.08 -17.46
N SER A 297 15.84 0.02 -16.85
CA SER A 297 16.27 1.19 -16.08
C SER A 297 17.09 2.16 -16.95
N GLU A 298 16.45 3.23 -17.42
CA GLU A 298 17.08 4.27 -18.25
C GLU A 298 18.13 5.05 -17.43
N PRO A 299 19.40 5.16 -17.87
CA PRO A 299 20.41 5.97 -17.20
C PRO A 299 20.29 7.44 -17.61
N ILE A 300 19.71 8.26 -16.74
CA ILE A 300 19.52 9.70 -16.98
C ILE A 300 20.27 10.49 -15.91
N GLY A 301 21.23 11.32 -16.32
CA GLY A 301 21.91 12.26 -15.41
C GLY A 301 22.61 11.60 -14.21
N GLY A 302 23.06 10.34 -14.34
CA GLY A 302 23.67 9.57 -13.24
C GLY A 302 22.68 8.82 -12.35
N GLN A 303 21.37 8.89 -12.64
CA GLN A 303 20.31 8.15 -11.94
C GLN A 303 19.73 7.05 -12.82
N ARG A 304 19.08 6.07 -12.19
CA ARG A 304 18.33 5.02 -12.87
C ARG A 304 16.85 5.34 -12.77
N MET A 305 16.20 5.49 -13.93
CA MET A 305 14.77 5.77 -14.03
C MET A 305 14.06 4.54 -14.59
N TYR A 306 13.08 4.00 -13.86
CA TYR A 306 12.37 2.76 -14.22
C TYR A 306 10.95 3.01 -14.76
N TYR A 307 10.44 4.23 -14.58
CA TYR A 307 9.13 4.69 -15.06
C TYR A 307 9.34 5.79 -16.10
N TYR A 308 10.17 5.52 -17.10
CA TYR A 308 10.69 6.50 -18.06
C TYR A 308 10.82 5.95 -19.48
N LEU A 309 10.68 6.80 -20.50
CA LEU A 309 10.78 6.45 -21.92
C LEU A 309 10.04 5.16 -22.31
N GLY A 310 10.78 4.13 -22.74
CA GLY A 310 10.25 2.89 -23.29
C GLY A 310 9.82 1.87 -22.25
N ALA A 311 10.05 2.14 -20.96
CA ALA A 311 9.52 1.29 -19.90
C ALA A 311 8.01 1.16 -20.10
N VAL A 312 7.52 -0.08 -20.01
CA VAL A 312 6.11 -0.37 -20.25
C VAL A 312 5.28 0.30 -19.15
N LYS A 313 4.12 0.85 -19.52
CA LYS A 313 3.15 1.44 -18.59
C LYS A 313 1.82 0.72 -18.65
N LYS A 314 1.30 0.42 -19.85
CA LYS A 314 0.09 -0.39 -20.04
C LYS A 314 0.38 -1.49 -21.04
N PHE A 315 -0.04 -2.71 -20.73
CA PHE A 315 0.19 -3.85 -21.61
C PHE A 315 -0.84 -4.95 -21.43
N ARG A 316 -0.88 -5.86 -22.40
CA ARG A 316 -1.65 -7.09 -22.33
C ARG A 316 -0.75 -8.30 -22.42
N ILE A 317 -1.19 -9.37 -21.78
CA ILE A 317 -0.64 -10.71 -21.96
C ILE A 317 -1.66 -11.51 -22.76
N TRP A 318 -1.20 -12.12 -23.85
CA TRP A 318 -1.98 -13.05 -24.65
C TRP A 318 -1.39 -14.45 -24.58
N GLY A 319 -2.25 -15.46 -24.64
CA GLY A 319 -1.86 -16.86 -24.58
C GLY A 319 -2.48 -17.69 -25.70
N SER A 320 -1.74 -18.70 -26.19
CA SER A 320 -2.23 -19.65 -27.18
C SER A 320 -1.59 -21.03 -27.01
N ASN A 321 -2.23 -22.07 -27.56
CA ASN A 321 -1.62 -23.39 -27.75
C ASN A 321 -1.21 -23.66 -29.21
N THR A 322 -1.56 -22.77 -30.13
CA THR A 322 -1.27 -22.91 -31.57
C THR A 322 -0.88 -21.57 -32.16
N LEU A 323 0.26 -21.51 -32.84
CA LEU A 323 0.69 -20.31 -33.56
C LEU A 323 -0.19 -20.07 -34.79
N ASN A 324 -0.31 -18.80 -35.18
CA ASN A 324 -0.94 -18.35 -36.41
C ASN A 324 -0.05 -17.29 -37.09
N ASP A 325 -0.60 -16.52 -38.04
CA ASP A 325 0.12 -15.44 -38.73
C ASP A 325 0.40 -14.20 -37.86
N GLY A 326 -0.01 -14.23 -36.58
CA GLY A 326 0.12 -13.13 -35.64
C GLY A 326 -1.18 -12.36 -35.39
N THR A 327 -2.25 -12.63 -36.13
CA THR A 327 -3.53 -11.95 -35.90
C THR A 327 -4.12 -12.32 -34.54
N LEU A 328 -4.34 -11.34 -33.66
CA LEU A 328 -4.79 -11.58 -32.27
C LEU A 328 -6.25 -12.06 -32.14
N ASN A 329 -7.10 -11.85 -33.15
CA ASN A 329 -8.51 -12.27 -33.12
C ASN A 329 -8.74 -13.75 -33.45
N SER A 330 -7.66 -14.50 -33.70
CA SER A 330 -7.69 -15.93 -34.01
C SER A 330 -6.68 -16.64 -33.11
N ASN A 331 -7.10 -17.69 -32.40
CA ASN A 331 -6.27 -18.55 -31.54
C ASN A 331 -5.60 -17.91 -30.31
N TRP A 332 -5.51 -16.59 -30.20
CA TRP A 332 -4.99 -15.90 -29.03
C TRP A 332 -6.11 -15.60 -28.03
N THR A 333 -5.88 -15.92 -26.76
CA THR A 333 -6.75 -15.58 -25.64
C THR A 333 -6.13 -14.45 -24.82
N LEU A 334 -6.91 -13.41 -24.51
CA LEU A 334 -6.47 -12.37 -23.59
C LEU A 334 -6.36 -12.94 -22.17
N MET A 335 -5.14 -13.03 -21.65
CA MET A 335 -4.84 -13.55 -20.31
C MET A 335 -5.01 -12.46 -19.26
N GLY A 336 -4.68 -11.21 -19.60
CA GLY A 336 -4.92 -10.05 -18.75
C GLY A 336 -4.47 -8.73 -19.40
N GLU A 337 -4.96 -7.63 -18.86
CA GLU A 337 -4.57 -6.26 -19.20
C GLU A 337 -4.16 -5.54 -17.92
N TYR A 338 -3.01 -4.87 -17.94
CA TYR A 338 -2.39 -4.33 -16.74
C TYR A 338 -1.89 -2.91 -16.96
N GLU A 339 -1.95 -2.10 -15.89
CA GLU A 339 -1.30 -0.80 -15.80
C GLU A 339 -0.27 -0.82 -14.66
N ILE A 340 0.97 -0.48 -15.00
CA ILE A 340 2.06 -0.31 -14.06
C ILE A 340 1.89 1.06 -13.41
N LYS A 341 1.56 1.06 -12.12
CA LYS A 341 1.45 2.27 -11.32
C LYS A 341 2.79 2.55 -10.65
N LYS A 342 3.24 3.79 -10.80
CA LYS A 342 4.42 4.29 -10.11
C LYS A 342 4.08 4.53 -8.63
N PRO A 343 4.73 3.85 -7.67
CA PRO A 343 4.39 3.91 -6.25
C PRO A 343 4.30 5.32 -5.69
N SER A 344 5.26 6.18 -6.03
CA SER A 344 5.34 7.53 -5.46
C SER A 344 4.27 8.50 -5.98
N GLY A 345 3.66 8.20 -7.13
CA GLY A 345 2.79 9.13 -7.84
C GLY A 345 3.48 10.42 -8.33
N LEU A 346 4.81 10.52 -8.23
CA LEU A 346 5.55 11.72 -8.63
C LEU A 346 5.44 11.97 -10.15
N PRO A 347 5.62 13.22 -10.61
CA PRO A 347 5.61 13.55 -12.03
C PRO A 347 6.63 12.74 -12.87
N TYR A 348 6.40 12.70 -14.18
CA TYR A 348 7.33 12.08 -15.13
C TYR A 348 8.74 12.67 -15.00
N GLY A 349 9.77 11.82 -15.00
CA GLY A 349 11.18 12.21 -14.86
C GLY A 349 11.67 12.44 -13.43
N GLN A 350 10.85 12.18 -12.40
CA GLN A 350 11.26 12.22 -11.00
C GLN A 350 10.98 10.86 -10.35
N GLU A 351 11.90 10.25 -9.62
CA GLU A 351 11.64 9.00 -8.88
C GLU A 351 12.13 9.14 -7.44
N ASN A 352 11.44 8.46 -6.51
CA ASN A 352 11.89 8.35 -5.12
C ASN A 352 12.38 6.92 -4.80
N ASN A 353 12.71 6.66 -3.54
CA ASN A 353 13.21 5.35 -3.14
C ASN A 353 12.15 4.22 -3.27
N ASP A 354 10.86 4.52 -3.10
CA ASP A 354 9.79 3.53 -3.21
C ASP A 354 9.65 3.05 -4.66
N ASP A 355 9.76 3.98 -5.61
CA ASP A 355 9.78 3.68 -7.05
C ASP A 355 10.95 2.73 -7.39
N LEU A 356 12.14 3.05 -6.88
CA LEU A 356 13.36 2.26 -7.10
C LEU A 356 13.23 0.84 -6.54
N LEU A 357 12.73 0.69 -5.30
CA LEU A 357 12.57 -0.61 -4.68
C LEU A 357 11.56 -1.48 -5.45
N ALA A 358 10.38 -0.93 -5.75
CA ALA A 358 9.36 -1.65 -6.51
C ALA A 358 9.85 -2.09 -7.89
N ALA A 359 10.59 -1.22 -8.59
CA ALA A 359 11.10 -1.54 -9.92
C ALA A 359 12.22 -2.59 -9.90
N ARG A 360 13.09 -2.55 -8.89
CA ARG A 360 14.16 -3.57 -8.70
C ARG A 360 13.59 -4.94 -8.34
N ASP A 361 12.52 -4.97 -7.55
CA ASP A 361 11.85 -6.21 -7.16
C ASP A 361 11.02 -6.78 -8.32
N GLY A 362 10.59 -5.93 -9.25
CA GLY A 362 9.68 -6.30 -10.33
C GLY A 362 8.28 -6.60 -9.82
N ALA A 363 7.30 -6.51 -10.70
CA ALA A 363 5.90 -6.68 -10.33
C ALA A 363 5.32 -7.97 -10.91
N ASP A 364 4.45 -8.60 -10.12
CA ASP A 364 3.65 -9.73 -10.52
C ASP A 364 2.36 -9.27 -11.19
N TYR A 365 2.05 -9.87 -12.34
CA TYR A 365 0.84 -9.63 -13.10
C TYR A 365 0.02 -10.92 -13.10
N GLU A 366 -0.95 -10.97 -12.19
CA GLU A 366 -1.77 -12.16 -11.94
C GLU A 366 -2.64 -12.52 -13.14
N ILE A 367 -2.64 -13.79 -13.51
CA ILE A 367 -3.49 -14.37 -14.54
C ILE A 367 -4.61 -15.11 -13.82
N ALA A 368 -5.84 -14.73 -14.14
CA ALA A 368 -7.00 -15.23 -13.44
C ALA A 368 -7.21 -16.74 -13.64
N LEU A 369 -7.68 -17.44 -12.59
CA LEU A 369 -7.77 -18.90 -12.54
C LEU A 369 -8.67 -19.50 -13.61
N GLU A 370 -9.64 -18.78 -14.14
CA GLU A 370 -10.52 -19.24 -15.20
C GLU A 370 -9.86 -19.24 -16.59
N LYS A 371 -8.72 -18.55 -16.76
CA LYS A 371 -8.01 -18.47 -18.06
C LYS A 371 -7.51 -19.85 -18.48
N PRO A 372 -7.53 -20.20 -19.78
CA PRO A 372 -7.11 -21.52 -20.24
C PRO A 372 -5.61 -21.75 -20.02
N ALA A 373 -5.20 -23.01 -19.99
CA ALA A 373 -3.78 -23.35 -20.06
C ALA A 373 -3.22 -23.05 -21.47
N VAL A 374 -2.00 -22.51 -21.54
CA VAL A 374 -1.38 -22.03 -22.79
C VAL A 374 0.12 -22.38 -22.83
N ARG A 375 0.72 -22.34 -24.04
CA ARG A 375 2.15 -22.61 -24.27
C ARG A 375 2.88 -21.43 -24.91
N TYR A 376 2.22 -20.67 -25.77
CA TYR A 376 2.81 -19.49 -26.39
C TYR A 376 2.26 -18.25 -25.71
N LEU A 377 3.14 -17.31 -25.43
CA LEU A 377 2.79 -16.03 -24.84
C LEU A 377 3.12 -14.88 -25.79
N ARG A 378 2.32 -13.82 -25.69
CA ARG A 378 2.65 -12.51 -26.26
C ARG A 378 2.48 -11.40 -25.25
N ILE A 379 3.38 -10.43 -25.33
CA ILE A 379 3.27 -9.17 -24.63
C ILE A 379 2.93 -8.11 -25.67
N GLU A 380 1.82 -7.41 -25.46
CA GLU A 380 1.37 -6.29 -26.28
C GLU A 380 1.52 -5.00 -25.48
N CYS A 381 2.43 -4.12 -25.88
CA CYS A 381 2.58 -2.81 -25.23
C CYS A 381 1.52 -1.83 -25.76
N LEU A 382 0.63 -1.42 -24.86
CA LEU A 382 -0.43 -0.45 -25.15
C LEU A 382 0.03 1.00 -24.88
N GLU A 383 0.91 1.22 -23.91
CA GLU A 383 1.40 2.55 -23.56
C GLU A 383 2.73 2.39 -22.82
N ASN A 384 3.73 3.21 -23.15
CA ASN A 384 4.94 3.39 -22.36
C ASN A 384 4.90 4.75 -21.62
N TRP A 385 5.93 5.07 -20.83
CA TRP A 385 5.92 6.27 -20.00
C TRP A 385 6.01 7.60 -20.76
N VAL A 386 6.28 7.59 -22.08
CA VAL A 386 6.16 8.77 -22.96
C VAL A 386 4.91 8.75 -23.83
N GLY A 387 3.96 7.84 -23.58
CA GLY A 387 2.72 7.72 -24.35
C GLY A 387 2.88 7.03 -25.71
N GLY A 388 4.05 6.45 -25.99
CA GLY A 388 4.32 5.65 -27.17
C GLY A 388 3.94 4.18 -27.00
N LYS A 389 4.22 3.38 -28.04
CA LYS A 389 3.95 1.93 -28.08
C LYS A 389 5.20 1.05 -27.99
N PHE A 390 6.37 1.62 -28.20
CA PHE A 390 7.62 0.88 -28.06
C PHE A 390 7.86 0.46 -26.61
N MET A 391 8.44 -0.73 -26.44
CA MET A 391 8.71 -1.30 -25.13
C MET A 391 10.20 -1.51 -24.89
N ALA A 392 10.58 -1.36 -23.63
CA ALA A 392 11.89 -1.63 -23.05
C ALA A 392 11.67 -2.48 -21.79
N VAL A 393 11.93 -3.79 -21.91
CA VAL A 393 11.68 -4.78 -20.85
C VAL A 393 12.99 -5.49 -20.56
N SER A 394 13.40 -5.52 -19.30
CA SER A 394 14.63 -6.21 -18.90
C SER A 394 14.43 -7.70 -18.84
N GLU A 395 13.33 -8.17 -18.25
CA GLU A 395 13.07 -9.60 -18.08
C GLU A 395 11.61 -9.89 -17.79
N VAL A 396 11.21 -11.11 -18.14
CA VAL A 396 10.01 -11.76 -17.66
C VAL A 396 10.31 -13.10 -17.01
N GLN A 397 9.49 -13.45 -16.02
CA GLN A 397 9.43 -14.79 -15.44
C GLN A 397 7.98 -15.25 -15.49
N VAL A 398 7.76 -16.48 -15.93
CA VAL A 398 6.41 -17.05 -16.08
C VAL A 398 6.22 -18.11 -15.02
N TYR A 399 5.09 -18.06 -14.32
CA TYR A 399 4.75 -18.98 -13.25
C TYR A 399 3.44 -19.71 -13.56
N GLY A 400 3.31 -20.93 -13.06
CA GLY A 400 2.07 -21.69 -13.14
C GLY A 400 2.24 -23.16 -12.79
N ASN A 401 1.24 -23.95 -13.13
CA ASN A 401 1.25 -25.40 -13.00
C ASN A 401 1.33 -26.06 -14.38
N PRO A 402 2.43 -26.75 -14.72
CA PRO A 402 2.55 -27.52 -15.97
C PRO A 402 1.97 -28.95 -15.88
N ASN A 403 1.44 -29.36 -14.73
CA ASN A 403 0.87 -30.69 -14.44
C ASN A 403 -0.57 -30.56 -13.90
N PHE A 404 -1.34 -29.67 -14.51
CA PHE A 404 -2.68 -29.25 -14.07
C PHE A 404 -3.78 -30.26 -14.40
#